data_AF-A0A7S0XXZ7-F1
#
_entry.id   AF-A0A7S0XXZ7-F1
#
_cell.length_a   1.000
_cell.length_b   1.000
_cell.length_c   1.000
_cell.angle_alpha   90.00
_cell.angle_beta   90.00
_cell.angle_gamma   90.00
#
_symmetry.space_group_name_H-M   'P 1'
#
loop_
_entity.id
_entity.type
_entity.pdbx_description
1 polymer ?
#
loop_
_entity_poly.entity_id
_entity_poly.type
_entity_poly.pdbx_seq_one_letter_code
_entity_poly.pdbx_strand_id
1 'polypeptide(L)'
;APDQIGFVLINVTMYDSGGASALHFRVCGISVLSINTPPTFALIQSRIEVTEDCVVIGGTGNCTGLAFSLQGFASSISPGQWHEAWQGVSFTVTPITCRVPIHAGGSPQDASSLYTAGCPPDLATVYDAVPELLFGEPVTVHSNGTMTFSLLPDKHGIVTLQVYAYDDGGVLRG
;
A
#
# COMPACT_ATOMS: atom_id res chain seq x y z
N ALA A 1 11.42 -26.30 -7.84
CA ALA A 1 10.49 -25.59 -6.94
C ALA A 1 10.06 -24.31 -7.64
N PRO A 2 8.84 -23.78 -7.43
CA PRO A 2 8.49 -22.45 -7.94
C PRO A 2 9.47 -21.41 -7.37
N ASP A 3 9.71 -20.35 -8.14
CA ASP A 3 10.52 -19.17 -7.78
C ASP A 3 12.03 -19.42 -7.55
N GLN A 4 12.60 -20.44 -8.21
CA GLN A 4 14.05 -20.65 -8.16
C GLN A 4 14.80 -19.69 -9.09
N ILE A 5 15.35 -18.64 -8.50
CA ILE A 5 16.32 -17.75 -9.15
C ILE A 5 17.74 -18.27 -8.96
N GLY A 6 18.62 -18.00 -9.91
CA GLY A 6 20.03 -18.36 -9.76
C GLY A 6 20.80 -18.44 -11.05
N PHE A 7 22.04 -18.91 -10.93
CA PHE A 7 22.93 -19.12 -12.05
C PHE A 7 23.43 -20.57 -12.01
N VAL A 8 23.27 -21.28 -13.12
CA VAL A 8 23.78 -22.65 -13.26
C VAL A 8 24.82 -22.70 -14.37
N LEU A 9 25.93 -23.36 -14.05
CA LEU A 9 26.95 -23.72 -15.04
C LEU A 9 26.70 -25.16 -15.47
N ILE A 10 26.54 -25.37 -16.77
CA ILE A 10 26.46 -26.71 -17.36
C ILE A 10 27.69 -26.99 -18.22
N ASN A 11 28.23 -28.21 -18.08
CA ASN A 11 29.25 -28.70 -18.99
C ASN A 11 28.58 -29.28 -20.22
N VAL A 12 28.90 -28.72 -21.39
CA VAL A 12 28.44 -29.22 -22.69
C VAL A 12 29.59 -30.02 -23.28
N THR A 13 29.42 -31.35 -23.36
CA THR A 13 30.40 -32.27 -23.92
C THR A 13 29.98 -32.68 -25.33
N MET A 14 30.88 -32.53 -26.29
CA MET A 14 30.70 -33.02 -27.66
C MET A 14 31.43 -34.36 -27.81
N TYR A 15 30.75 -35.33 -28.43
CA TYR A 15 31.27 -36.67 -28.71
C TYR A 15 31.45 -36.86 -30.22
N ASP A 16 32.64 -37.29 -30.64
CA ASP A 16 32.95 -37.70 -32.01
C ASP A 16 32.79 -39.23 -32.14
N SER A 17 32.05 -39.70 -33.14
CA SER A 17 31.79 -41.12 -33.41
C SER A 17 32.78 -41.76 -34.38
N GLY A 18 33.77 -41.01 -34.90
CA GLY A 18 34.71 -41.42 -35.95
C GLY A 18 35.94 -42.25 -35.52
N GLY A 19 36.13 -42.52 -34.22
CA GLY A 19 37.27 -43.28 -33.71
C GLY A 19 38.43 -42.39 -33.24
N ALA A 20 39.01 -42.76 -32.09
CA ALA A 20 39.79 -41.95 -31.15
C ALA A 20 38.95 -40.86 -30.44
N SER A 21 38.60 -41.13 -29.18
CA SER A 21 37.70 -40.32 -28.35
C SER A 21 38.30 -38.96 -27.95
N ALA A 22 38.30 -37.99 -28.85
CA ALA A 22 38.56 -36.60 -28.48
C ALA A 22 37.28 -36.00 -27.88
N LEU A 23 37.23 -35.93 -26.54
CA LEU A 23 36.17 -35.20 -25.85
C LEU A 23 36.54 -33.73 -25.81
N HIS A 24 35.65 -32.87 -26.31
CA HIS A 24 35.77 -31.44 -26.16
C HIS A 24 34.58 -30.92 -25.35
N PHE A 25 34.86 -30.08 -24.36
CA PHE A 25 33.80 -29.46 -23.58
C PHE A 25 33.88 -27.94 -23.58
N ARG A 26 32.72 -27.32 -23.39
CA ARG A 26 32.55 -25.89 -23.12
C ARG A 26 31.61 -25.72 -21.95
N VAL A 27 31.83 -24.65 -21.20
CA VAL A 27 30.93 -24.26 -20.10
C VAL A 27 29.88 -23.32 -20.67
N CYS A 28 28.60 -23.60 -20.42
CA CYS A 28 27.49 -22.71 -20.70
C CYS A 28 26.89 -22.24 -19.37
N GLY A 29 26.73 -20.92 -19.21
CA GLY A 29 26.04 -20.33 -18.07
C GLY A 29 24.58 -20.05 -18.41
N ILE A 30 23.67 -20.49 -17.56
CA ILE A 30 22.24 -20.16 -17.65
C ILE A 30 21.88 -19.34 -16.41
N SER A 31 21.38 -18.12 -16.65
CA SER A 31 20.85 -17.25 -15.61
C SER A 31 19.32 -17.36 -15.58
N VAL A 32 18.76 -17.71 -14.43
CA VAL A 32 17.33 -17.66 -14.14
C VAL A 32 17.07 -16.39 -13.32
N LEU A 33 16.45 -15.40 -13.97
CA LEU A 33 16.15 -14.11 -13.37
C LEU A 33 14.82 -14.16 -12.61
N SER A 34 14.67 -13.33 -11.57
CA SER A 34 13.37 -13.08 -10.94
C SER A 34 12.45 -12.39 -11.94
N ILE A 35 11.24 -12.93 -12.12
CA ILE A 35 10.23 -12.32 -12.99
C ILE A 35 9.37 -11.31 -12.23
N ASN A 36 9.28 -11.40 -10.88
CA ASN A 36 8.46 -10.48 -10.07
C ASN A 36 9.32 -9.58 -9.17
N THR A 37 9.22 -8.27 -9.39
CA THR A 37 9.80 -7.21 -8.56
C THR A 37 8.69 -6.62 -7.68
N PRO A 38 8.95 -6.31 -6.40
CA PRO A 38 7.94 -5.68 -5.55
C PRO A 38 7.44 -4.35 -6.13
N PRO A 39 6.14 -4.03 -5.96
CA PRO A 39 5.60 -2.77 -6.41
C PRO A 39 6.15 -1.64 -5.54
N THR A 40 6.20 -0.44 -6.10
CA THR A 40 6.70 0.75 -5.41
C THR A 40 5.71 1.91 -5.55
N PHE A 41 5.69 2.78 -4.56
CA PHE A 41 4.97 4.04 -4.58
C PHE A 41 5.62 5.02 -3.61
N ALA A 42 5.32 6.31 -3.76
CA ALA A 42 5.71 7.35 -2.85
C ALA A 42 4.46 8.11 -2.37
N LEU A 43 4.33 8.31 -1.06
CA LEU A 43 3.32 9.21 -0.52
C LEU A 43 3.74 10.66 -0.77
N ILE A 44 2.88 11.45 -1.42
CA ILE A 44 3.13 12.88 -1.61
C ILE A 44 2.92 13.60 -0.27
N GLN A 45 1.94 13.14 0.51
CA GLN A 45 1.58 13.72 1.79
C GLN A 45 1.36 12.60 2.82
N SER A 46 2.00 12.74 3.98
CA SER A 46 1.89 11.79 5.10
C SER A 46 0.87 12.20 6.15
N ARG A 47 0.29 13.40 6.03
CA ARG A 47 -0.71 13.94 6.96
C ARG A 47 -1.76 14.73 6.20
N ILE A 48 -3.01 14.31 6.32
CA ILE A 48 -4.17 14.97 5.73
C ILE A 48 -5.00 15.59 6.86
N GLU A 49 -5.50 16.79 6.63
CA GLU A 49 -6.43 17.46 7.56
C GLU A 49 -7.73 17.78 6.83
N VAL A 50 -8.83 17.23 7.36
CA VAL A 50 -10.19 17.44 6.87
C VAL A 50 -11.07 17.86 8.03
N THR A 51 -12.04 18.71 7.76
CA THR A 51 -13.13 18.98 8.72
C THR A 51 -14.24 17.97 8.52
N GLU A 52 -15.00 17.69 9.59
CA GLU A 52 -16.21 16.85 9.49
C GLU A 52 -17.23 17.43 8.50
N ASP A 53 -17.29 18.76 8.38
CA ASP A 53 -18.21 19.48 7.50
C ASP A 53 -17.75 19.62 6.04
N CYS A 54 -16.97 18.66 5.52
CA CYS A 54 -16.60 18.68 4.09
C CYS A 54 -15.82 19.95 3.69
N VAL A 55 -14.78 20.29 4.45
CA VAL A 55 -13.79 21.29 4.07
C VAL A 55 -12.40 20.65 4.12
N VAL A 56 -11.75 20.58 2.96
CA VAL A 56 -10.35 20.15 2.88
C VAL A 56 -9.47 21.35 3.22
N ILE A 57 -8.77 21.32 4.35
CA ILE A 57 -7.93 22.44 4.84
C ILE A 57 -6.48 22.34 4.33
N GLY A 58 -6.12 21.24 3.66
CA GLY A 58 -4.85 21.13 2.93
C GLY A 58 -4.81 19.91 2.00
N GLY A 59 -4.65 20.16 0.70
CA GLY A 59 -4.56 19.13 -0.35
C GLY A 59 -5.37 19.49 -1.60
N THR A 60 -5.10 18.82 -2.72
CA THR A 60 -5.95 18.84 -3.91
C THR A 60 -7.05 17.78 -3.76
N GLY A 61 -8.28 18.22 -3.53
CA GLY A 61 -9.39 17.30 -3.38
C GLY A 61 -10.75 17.97 -3.47
N ASN A 62 -11.78 17.15 -3.65
CA ASN A 62 -13.17 17.55 -3.54
C ASN A 62 -13.84 16.70 -2.46
N CYS A 63 -14.99 17.17 -2.00
CA CYS A 63 -15.84 16.39 -1.13
C CYS A 63 -17.31 16.67 -1.46
N THR A 64 -18.16 15.70 -1.18
CA THR A 64 -19.63 15.84 -1.28
C THR A 64 -20.25 15.19 -0.05
N GLY A 65 -20.79 15.99 0.87
CA GLY A 65 -21.17 15.49 2.19
C GLY A 65 -19.95 14.97 2.95
N LEU A 66 -20.04 13.80 3.58
CA LEU A 66 -18.92 13.24 4.34
C LEU A 66 -17.92 12.43 3.49
N ALA A 67 -18.07 12.40 2.17
CA ALA A 67 -17.20 11.67 1.26
C ALA A 67 -16.09 12.58 0.69
N PHE A 68 -14.84 12.14 0.82
CA PHE A 68 -13.64 12.87 0.40
C PHE A 68 -12.94 12.14 -0.75
N SER A 69 -12.42 12.92 -1.70
CA SER A 69 -11.51 12.46 -2.75
C SER A 69 -10.27 13.33 -2.78
N LEU A 70 -9.11 12.74 -2.54
CA LEU A 70 -7.82 13.41 -2.49
C LEU A 70 -6.96 12.93 -3.65
N GLN A 71 -6.79 13.81 -4.64
CA GLN A 71 -5.94 13.55 -5.79
C GLN A 71 -4.48 13.78 -5.43
N GLY A 72 -3.59 12.96 -5.98
CA GLY A 72 -2.15 13.07 -5.71
C GLY A 72 -1.79 12.66 -4.29
N PHE A 73 -2.54 11.73 -3.68
CA PHE A 73 -2.14 11.15 -2.40
C PHE A 73 -0.86 10.31 -2.53
N ALA A 74 -0.80 9.48 -3.57
CA ALA A 74 0.36 8.69 -3.92
C ALA A 74 0.87 9.05 -5.32
N SER A 75 2.18 8.88 -5.53
CA SER A 75 2.87 9.11 -6.79
C SER A 75 3.90 8.03 -7.04
N SER A 76 4.53 8.05 -8.22
CA SER A 76 5.55 7.08 -8.61
C SER A 76 5.09 5.62 -8.41
N ILE A 77 3.79 5.38 -8.63
CA ILE A 77 3.18 4.07 -8.49
C ILE A 77 3.69 3.22 -9.65
N SER A 78 4.41 2.15 -9.32
CA SER A 78 4.94 1.20 -10.30
C SER A 78 4.64 -0.22 -9.85
N PRO A 79 4.17 -1.11 -10.76
CA PRO A 79 4.10 -2.54 -10.47
C PRO A 79 5.47 -3.16 -10.25
N GLY A 80 6.54 -2.52 -10.77
CA GLY A 80 7.91 -2.95 -10.58
C GLY A 80 8.81 -2.48 -11.73
N GLN A 81 9.64 -3.34 -12.30
CA GLN A 81 10.53 -3.02 -13.42
C GLN A 81 9.78 -2.93 -14.77
N TRP A 82 10.49 -2.51 -15.82
CA TRP A 82 9.91 -2.27 -17.15
C TRP A 82 9.20 -3.49 -17.76
N HIS A 83 9.60 -4.71 -17.41
CA HIS A 83 8.99 -5.95 -17.87
C HIS A 83 7.68 -6.31 -17.14
N GLU A 84 7.31 -5.57 -16.09
CA GLU A 84 6.10 -5.75 -15.28
C GLU A 84 5.03 -4.66 -15.54
N ALA A 85 5.24 -3.80 -16.54
CA ALA A 85 4.34 -2.66 -16.83
C ALA A 85 2.87 -3.06 -17.15
N TRP A 86 2.59 -4.33 -17.36
CA TRP A 86 1.25 -4.89 -17.63
C TRP A 86 0.52 -5.36 -16.37
N GLN A 87 1.20 -5.41 -15.23
CA GLN A 87 0.61 -5.86 -13.96
C GLN A 87 -0.25 -4.75 -13.35
N GLY A 88 -1.34 -5.14 -12.70
CA GLY A 88 -2.17 -4.23 -11.90
C GLY A 88 -1.56 -3.98 -10.52
N VAL A 89 -1.53 -2.72 -10.08
CA VAL A 89 -1.21 -2.37 -8.68
C VAL A 89 -2.50 -2.10 -7.93
N SER A 90 -2.65 -2.75 -6.78
CA SER A 90 -3.73 -2.54 -5.82
C SER A 90 -3.16 -2.11 -4.46
N PHE A 91 -4.01 -1.53 -3.62
CA PHE A 91 -3.60 -1.05 -2.30
C PHE A 91 -4.50 -1.62 -1.21
N THR A 92 -3.90 -1.92 -0.07
CA THR A 92 -4.61 -2.20 1.18
C THR A 92 -4.31 -1.07 2.16
N VAL A 93 -5.36 -0.47 2.72
CA VAL A 93 -5.25 0.59 3.72
C VAL A 93 -5.92 0.14 5.00
N THR A 94 -5.17 0.13 6.10
CA THR A 94 -5.69 -0.23 7.43
C THR A 94 -5.43 0.90 8.42
N PRO A 95 -6.43 1.33 9.19
CA PRO A 95 -6.21 2.32 10.22
C PRO A 95 -5.58 1.65 11.45
N ILE A 96 -4.47 2.19 11.94
CA ILE A 96 -3.65 1.59 13.00
C ILE A 96 -4.04 2.15 14.38
N THR A 97 -4.17 3.47 14.46
CA THR A 97 -4.49 4.16 15.70
C THR A 97 -5.38 5.35 15.42
N CYS A 98 -6.17 5.76 16.41
CA CYS A 98 -6.83 7.05 16.35
C CYS A 98 -6.91 7.73 17.73
N ARG A 99 -6.99 9.06 17.74
CA ARG A 99 -7.07 9.89 18.96
C ARG A 99 -7.79 11.21 18.71
N VAL A 100 -8.44 11.76 19.74
CA VAL A 100 -8.98 13.14 19.70
C VAL A 100 -7.92 14.12 20.26
N PRO A 101 -7.56 15.22 19.56
CA PRO A 101 -6.62 16.21 20.10
C PRO A 101 -7.20 16.92 21.34
N ILE A 102 -6.56 16.77 22.49
CA ILE A 102 -6.87 17.59 23.68
C ILE A 102 -6.02 18.87 23.64
N HIS A 103 -6.57 20.02 24.03
CA HIS A 103 -5.78 21.24 24.26
C HIS A 103 -5.03 21.17 25.59
N ALA A 104 -3.90 21.89 25.69
CA ALA A 104 -3.22 22.18 26.95
C ALA A 104 -4.19 22.93 27.89
N GLY A 105 -4.56 22.31 29.02
CA GLY A 105 -5.58 22.82 29.95
C GLY A 105 -6.73 21.87 30.23
N GLY A 106 -6.83 20.74 29.52
CA GLY A 106 -7.70 19.62 29.92
C GLY A 106 -9.20 19.85 29.73
N SER A 107 -9.62 20.77 28.86
CA SER A 107 -11.03 20.88 28.44
C SER A 107 -11.25 20.14 27.11
N PRO A 108 -12.01 19.04 27.09
CA PRO A 108 -12.56 18.45 25.86
C PRO A 108 -13.57 19.40 25.21
N GLN A 109 -13.65 19.43 23.88
CA GLN A 109 -14.87 19.85 23.16
C GLN A 109 -15.74 18.60 22.91
N ASP A 110 -17.05 18.77 23.08
CA ASP A 110 -17.97 17.67 23.36
C ASP A 110 -18.47 16.97 22.09
N ALA A 111 -18.14 15.67 21.97
CA ALA A 111 -18.96 14.66 21.28
C ALA A 111 -19.99 14.06 22.26
N SER A 112 -20.59 14.90 23.12
CA SER A 112 -21.62 14.46 24.07
C SER A 112 -22.91 14.26 23.30
N SER A 113 -23.32 13.04 22.98
CA SER A 113 -23.60 11.99 23.95
C SER A 113 -23.42 10.60 23.34
N LEU A 114 -22.73 9.74 24.10
CA LEU A 114 -22.61 8.27 23.97
C LEU A 114 -21.36 7.78 23.22
N TYR A 115 -20.34 7.45 24.02
CA TYR A 115 -19.28 6.51 23.69
C TYR A 115 -19.87 5.14 23.35
N THR A 116 -20.26 4.95 22.10
CA THR A 116 -20.57 3.62 21.59
C THR A 116 -19.83 3.31 20.29
N ALA A 117 -19.20 4.30 19.63
CA ALA A 117 -18.39 4.06 18.42
C ALA A 117 -17.54 5.28 17.96
N GLY A 118 -16.45 5.65 18.62
CA GLY A 118 -15.58 6.77 18.18
C GLY A 118 -14.15 6.67 18.73
N CYS A 119 -13.26 7.60 18.35
CA CYS A 119 -11.90 7.62 18.87
C CYS A 119 -11.85 8.00 20.33
N PRO A 120 -11.10 7.28 21.17
CA PRO A 120 -11.01 7.60 22.59
C PRO A 120 -10.39 8.99 22.78
N PRO A 121 -10.89 9.81 23.73
CA PRO A 121 -10.16 10.97 24.22
C PRO A 121 -8.85 10.45 24.78
N ASP A 122 -7.77 11.22 24.63
CA ASP A 122 -6.39 10.86 25.00
C ASP A 122 -6.29 10.52 26.50
N LEU A 123 -6.70 9.30 26.85
CA LEU A 123 -6.49 8.62 28.11
C LEU A 123 -5.44 7.55 27.77
N ALA A 124 -4.39 7.50 28.58
CA ALA A 124 -3.14 6.76 28.38
C ALA A 124 -3.25 5.23 28.17
N THR A 125 -4.43 4.72 27.89
CA THR A 125 -4.76 3.34 27.57
C THR A 125 -5.35 3.26 26.15
N VAL A 126 -4.47 3.01 25.19
CA VAL A 126 -4.75 2.82 23.74
C VAL A 126 -5.62 1.58 23.44
N TYR A 127 -5.98 0.78 24.45
CA TYR A 127 -6.53 -0.56 24.28
C TYR A 127 -7.96 -0.64 23.73
N ASP A 128 -8.71 0.48 23.64
CA ASP A 128 -10.09 0.49 23.14
C ASP A 128 -10.30 1.42 21.92
N ALA A 129 -9.21 1.91 21.30
CA ALA A 129 -9.37 2.65 20.05
C ALA A 129 -9.83 1.70 18.94
N VAL A 130 -10.91 2.06 18.24
CA VAL A 130 -11.38 1.37 17.03
C VAL A 130 -11.31 2.35 15.88
N PRO A 131 -10.12 2.53 15.26
CA PRO A 131 -9.88 3.54 14.24
C PRO A 131 -10.80 3.45 13.02
N GLU A 132 -11.32 2.25 12.74
CA GLU A 132 -12.30 1.99 11.69
C GLU A 132 -13.61 2.78 11.91
N LEU A 133 -13.96 3.10 13.15
CA LEU A 133 -15.19 3.85 13.49
C LEU A 133 -15.09 5.36 13.20
N LEU A 134 -14.00 5.82 12.60
CA LEU A 134 -13.96 7.15 11.96
C LEU A 134 -14.57 7.13 10.56
N PHE A 135 -14.57 5.97 9.90
CA PHE A 135 -14.92 5.87 8.50
C PHE A 135 -16.26 5.19 8.29
N GLY A 136 -17.08 5.75 7.40
CA GLY A 136 -18.33 5.11 6.98
C GLY A 136 -18.11 3.95 6.02
N GLU A 137 -17.00 4.00 5.27
CA GLU A 137 -16.58 2.98 4.30
C GLU A 137 -15.06 2.79 4.37
N PRO A 138 -14.54 1.62 3.94
CA PRO A 138 -13.10 1.39 3.88
C PRO A 138 -12.36 2.45 3.06
N VAL A 139 -11.25 2.94 3.61
CA VAL A 139 -10.35 3.84 2.88
C VAL A 139 -9.78 3.12 1.66
N THR A 140 -9.90 3.74 0.49
CA THR A 140 -9.43 3.17 -0.77
C THR A 140 -8.36 4.06 -1.39
N VAL A 141 -7.30 3.45 -1.93
CA VAL A 141 -6.29 4.12 -2.75
C VAL A 141 -6.30 3.49 -4.14
N HIS A 142 -6.49 4.32 -5.15
CA HIS A 142 -6.54 3.90 -6.54
C HIS A 142 -5.14 3.92 -7.19
N SER A 143 -4.96 3.14 -8.26
CA SER A 143 -3.70 3.06 -9.02
C SER A 143 -3.28 4.39 -9.67
N ASN A 144 -4.20 5.34 -9.83
CA ASN A 144 -3.89 6.71 -10.27
C ASN A 144 -3.40 7.62 -9.14
N GLY A 145 -3.23 7.11 -7.92
CA GLY A 145 -2.79 7.87 -6.75
C GLY A 145 -3.86 8.68 -6.06
N THR A 146 -5.14 8.48 -6.39
CA THR A 146 -6.27 9.11 -5.69
C THR A 146 -6.65 8.28 -4.46
N MET A 147 -6.85 8.94 -3.32
CA MET A 147 -7.40 8.33 -2.11
C MET A 147 -8.86 8.76 -1.94
N THR A 148 -9.72 7.83 -1.56
CA THR A 148 -11.12 8.11 -1.22
C THR A 148 -11.50 7.50 0.11
N PHE A 149 -12.28 8.23 0.90
CA PHE A 149 -12.84 7.74 2.15
C PHE A 149 -14.11 8.54 2.49
N SER A 150 -14.96 7.99 3.34
CA SER A 150 -16.08 8.72 3.93
C SER A 150 -15.93 8.74 5.45
N LEU A 151 -16.20 9.88 6.07
CA LEU A 151 -16.28 9.97 7.52
C LEU A 151 -17.68 9.56 8.00
N LEU A 152 -17.77 9.00 9.20
CA LEU A 152 -19.04 8.90 9.90
C LEU A 152 -19.46 10.29 10.44
N PRO A 153 -20.77 10.57 10.53
CA PRO A 153 -21.25 11.85 11.08
C PRO A 153 -20.76 12.08 12.51
N ASP A 154 -20.46 13.35 12.82
CA ASP A 154 -20.05 13.82 14.15
C ASP A 154 -18.83 13.07 14.72
N LYS A 155 -17.94 12.60 13.82
CA LYS A 155 -16.67 11.95 14.17
C LYS A 155 -15.49 12.85 13.82
N HIS A 156 -14.60 13.00 14.78
CA HIS A 156 -13.36 13.74 14.61
C HIS A 156 -12.21 13.03 15.31
N GLY A 157 -10.99 13.31 14.84
CA GLY A 157 -9.78 12.73 15.42
C GLY A 157 -8.62 12.75 14.43
N ILE A 158 -7.48 12.28 14.92
CA ILE A 158 -6.30 11.98 14.12
C ILE A 158 -6.26 10.46 13.96
N VAL A 159 -6.11 9.99 12.73
CA VAL A 159 -5.95 8.56 12.40
C VAL A 159 -4.61 8.33 11.74
N THR A 160 -3.92 7.27 12.14
CA THR A 160 -2.71 6.78 11.46
C THR A 160 -3.11 5.65 10.54
N LEU A 161 -2.79 5.76 9.25
CA LEU A 161 -3.07 4.72 8.25
C LEU A 161 -1.80 3.96 7.88
N GLN A 162 -1.91 2.65 7.76
CA GLN A 162 -0.93 1.81 7.09
C GLN A 162 -1.36 1.59 5.65
N VAL A 163 -0.46 1.79 4.70
CA VAL A 163 -0.73 1.62 3.27
C VAL A 163 0.28 0.64 2.69
N TYR A 164 -0.23 -0.44 2.10
CA TYR A 164 0.56 -1.42 1.37
C TYR A 164 0.15 -1.44 -0.10
N ALA A 165 1.11 -1.59 -0.99
CA ALA A 165 0.88 -1.83 -2.42
C ALA A 165 1.13 -3.32 -2.74
N TYR A 166 0.31 -3.88 -3.62
CA TYR A 166 0.40 -5.24 -4.12
C TYR A 166 0.29 -5.23 -5.65
N ASP A 167 1.17 -5.95 -6.33
CA ASP A 167 0.98 -6.33 -7.73
C ASP A 167 0.14 -7.61 -7.83
N ASP A 168 -0.41 -7.88 -9.02
CA ASP A 168 -1.17 -9.11 -9.30
C ASP A 168 -0.29 -10.26 -9.83
N GLY A 169 1.03 -10.12 -9.82
CA GLY A 169 2.00 -11.05 -10.40
C GLY A 169 1.95 -11.16 -11.92
N GLY A 170 0.96 -10.55 -12.58
CA GLY A 170 0.72 -10.65 -14.01
C GLY A 170 0.38 -12.07 -14.50
N VAL A 171 0.04 -12.17 -15.78
CA VAL A 171 -0.31 -13.45 -16.44
C VAL A 171 0.81 -13.98 -17.34
N LEU A 172 2.03 -13.44 -17.22
CA LEU A 172 3.13 -13.79 -18.13
C LEU A 172 3.76 -15.16 -17.78
N ARG A 173 3.00 -16.21 -18.07
CA ARG A 173 3.39 -17.58 -18.48
C ARG A 173 4.51 -18.25 -17.66
N GLY A 174 4.10 -19.13 -16.74
CA GLY A 174 4.86 -20.36 -16.45
C GLY A 174 4.94 -21.27 -17.67
#